data_AF-B0T9P2-F1
#
_entry.id   AF-B0T9P2-F1
#
_cell.length_a   1.000
_cell.length_b   1.000
_cell.length_c   1.000
_cell.angle_alpha   90.00
_cell.angle_beta   90.00
_cell.angle_gamma   90.00
#
_symmetry.space_group_name_H-M   'P 1'
#
loop_
_entity.id
_entity.type
_entity.pdbx_description
1 polymer ?
#
loop_
_entity_poly.entity_id
_entity_poly.type
_entity_poly.pdbx_seq_one_letter_code
_entity_poly.pdbx_strand_id
1 'polypeptide(L)'
;MAVDLVRTQRFDAALLDSNLDGHRSHPVAGALAARGVPFALATSHGGHGLRDIDRDRPLLLKPFRYEVLEEILAGPLSPVGTKK
;
A
#
# COMPACT_ATOMS: atom_id res chain seq x y z
N MET A 1 7.52 -8.77 -13.52
CA MET A 1 6.44 -8.87 -12.49
C MET A 1 6.38 -7.57 -11.68
N ALA A 2 5.32 -7.31 -10.90
CA ALA A 2 5.17 -6.05 -10.15
C ALA A 2 6.36 -5.68 -9.23
N VAL A 3 7.04 -6.68 -8.67
CA VAL A 3 8.27 -6.49 -7.89
C VAL A 3 9.40 -5.85 -8.71
N ASP A 4 9.54 -6.21 -9.99
CA ASP A 4 10.56 -5.65 -10.87
C ASP A 4 10.28 -4.18 -11.18
N LEU A 5 9.01 -3.81 -11.32
CA LEU A 5 8.61 -2.42 -11.48
C LEU A 5 8.97 -1.61 -10.22
N VAL A 6 8.68 -2.13 -9.03
CA VAL A 6 9.10 -1.50 -7.77
C VAL A 6 10.63 -1.37 -7.69
N ARG A 7 11.42 -2.26 -8.30
CA ARG A 7 12.88 -2.15 -8.29
C ARG A 7 13.43 -1.16 -9.32
N THR A 8 12.75 -0.99 -10.44
CA THR A 8 13.26 -0.26 -11.62
C THR A 8 12.64 1.13 -11.80
N GLN A 9 11.47 1.38 -11.23
CA GLN A 9 10.72 2.63 -11.39
C GLN A 9 10.67 3.43 -10.09
N ARG A 10 10.38 4.73 -10.18
CA ARG A 10 10.10 5.58 -9.01
C ARG A 10 8.60 5.69 -8.80
N PHE A 11 8.18 5.57 -7.54
CA PHE A 11 6.80 5.73 -7.10
C PHE A 11 6.81 6.65 -5.88
N ASP A 12 5.93 7.64 -5.89
CA ASP A 12 5.76 8.55 -4.74
C ASP A 12 4.96 7.89 -3.62
N ALA A 13 4.00 7.04 -3.99
CA ALA A 13 3.25 6.16 -3.10
C ALA A 13 2.68 4.96 -3.85
N ALA A 14 2.14 3.97 -3.13
CA ALA A 14 1.44 2.83 -3.72
C ALA A 14 0.18 2.43 -2.93
N LEU A 15 -0.85 1.96 -3.65
CA LEU A 15 -1.99 1.25 -3.07
C LEU A 15 -1.92 -0.20 -3.53
N LEU A 16 -1.84 -1.14 -2.58
CA LEU A 16 -1.58 -2.54 -2.86
C LEU A 16 -2.77 -3.41 -2.48
N ASP A 17 -3.32 -4.16 -3.43
CA ASP A 17 -4.32 -5.18 -3.09
C ASP A 17 -3.66 -6.32 -2.30
N SER A 18 -4.17 -6.60 -1.10
CA SER A 18 -3.67 -7.65 -0.22
C SER A 18 -3.89 -9.07 -0.77
N ASN A 19 -4.94 -9.28 -1.57
CA ASN A 19 -5.30 -10.59 -2.12
C ASN A 19 -5.51 -10.51 -3.63
N LEU A 20 -4.53 -11.01 -4.40
CA LEU A 20 -4.62 -11.15 -5.85
C LEU A 20 -5.00 -12.60 -6.17
N ASP A 21 -6.26 -12.98 -5.90
CA ASP A 21 -6.80 -14.31 -6.23
C ASP A 21 -5.92 -15.47 -5.70
N GLY A 22 -5.58 -15.44 -4.41
CA GLY A 22 -4.72 -16.44 -3.77
C GLY A 22 -3.22 -16.13 -3.83
N HIS A 23 -2.80 -15.17 -4.67
CA HIS A 23 -1.44 -14.63 -4.64
C HIS A 23 -1.34 -13.45 -3.69
N ARG A 24 -0.54 -13.60 -2.64
CA ARG A 24 -0.30 -12.51 -1.69
C ARG A 24 0.66 -11.49 -2.29
N SER A 25 0.32 -10.22 -2.17
CA SER A 25 1.16 -9.11 -2.61
C SER A 25 2.35 -8.81 -1.69
N HIS A 26 2.61 -9.68 -0.71
CA HIS A 26 3.70 -9.56 0.27
C HIS A 26 5.08 -9.26 -0.32
N PRO A 27 5.50 -9.86 -1.47
CA PRO A 27 6.80 -9.53 -2.06
C PRO A 27 6.88 -8.09 -2.55
N VAL A 28 5.76 -7.54 -3.04
CA VAL A 28 5.66 -6.14 -3.49
C VAL A 28 5.68 -5.21 -2.28
N ALA A 29 4.92 -5.50 -1.22
CA ALA A 29 4.96 -4.74 0.03
C ALA A 29 6.37 -4.72 0.64
N GLY A 30 7.08 -5.85 0.62
CA GLY A 30 8.47 -5.93 1.06
C GLY A 30 9.41 -5.07 0.22
N ALA A 31 9.26 -5.09 -1.11
CA ALA A 31 10.07 -4.27 -2.01
C ALA A 31 9.81 -2.76 -1.83
N LEU A 32 8.56 -2.36 -1.60
CA LEU A 32 8.19 -0.97 -1.32
C LEU A 32 8.77 -0.51 0.03
N ALA A 33 8.64 -1.33 1.07
CA ALA A 33 9.21 -1.06 2.39
C ALA A 33 10.73 -0.91 2.34
N ALA A 34 11.44 -1.80 1.63
CA ALA A 34 12.89 -1.73 1.46
C ALA A 34 13.36 -0.45 0.73
N ARG A 35 12.49 0.16 -0.09
CA ARG A 35 12.76 1.42 -0.79
C ARG A 35 12.27 2.66 -0.05
N GLY A 36 11.63 2.49 1.12
CA GLY A 36 11.02 3.60 1.85
C GLY A 36 9.84 4.25 1.13
N VAL A 37 9.22 3.58 0.15
CA VAL A 37 8.05 4.10 -0.55
C VAL A 37 6.84 3.95 0.37
N PRO A 38 6.07 5.01 0.66
CA PRO A 38 4.86 4.91 1.45
C PRO A 38 3.79 4.11 0.69
N PHE A 39 3.08 3.23 1.38
CA PHE A 39 2.03 2.44 0.75
C PHE A 39 0.91 2.08 1.73
N ALA A 40 -0.29 1.91 1.16
CA ALA A 40 -1.48 1.45 1.84
C ALA A 40 -1.91 0.08 1.27
N LEU A 41 -2.68 -0.66 2.07
CA LEU A 41 -3.19 -1.97 1.70
C LEU A 41 -4.70 -1.90 1.46
N ALA A 42 -5.15 -2.36 0.29
CA ALA A 42 -6.55 -2.53 -0.02
C ALA A 42 -6.96 -3.99 0.27
N THR A 43 -8.02 -4.20 1.07
CA THR A 43 -8.46 -5.54 1.47
C THR A 43 -9.97 -5.65 1.47
N SER A 44 -10.53 -6.78 1.05
CA SER A 44 -11.97 -7.07 1.16
C SER A 44 -12.35 -7.80 2.46
N HIS A 45 -11.37 -8.18 3.28
CA HIS A 45 -11.57 -9.04 4.46
C HIS A 45 -11.15 -8.38 5.78
N GLY A 46 -11.15 -7.04 5.89
CA GLY A 46 -11.07 -6.36 7.19
C GLY A 46 -9.81 -6.65 8.01
N GLY A 47 -8.63 -6.65 7.38
CA GLY A 47 -7.36 -6.89 8.08
C GLY A 47 -7.06 -8.37 8.38
N HIS A 48 -8.00 -9.28 8.13
CA HIS A 48 -7.75 -10.71 8.18
C HIS A 48 -6.81 -11.13 7.04
N GLY A 49 -5.71 -11.81 7.39
CA GLY A 49 -4.71 -12.28 6.42
C GLY A 49 -3.53 -11.35 6.18
N LEU A 50 -3.49 -10.18 6.83
CA LEU A 50 -2.32 -9.31 6.84
C LEU A 50 -1.17 -9.93 7.61
N ARG A 51 0.06 -9.61 7.19
CA ARG A 51 1.24 -9.87 8.02
C ARG A 51 1.24 -8.88 9.18
N ASP A 52 1.77 -9.29 10.34
CA ASP A 52 1.84 -8.38 11.49
C ASP A 52 2.66 -7.12 11.18
N ILE A 53 3.70 -7.23 10.36
CA ILE A 53 4.51 -6.09 9.91
C ILE A 53 3.77 -5.08 9.03
N ASP A 54 2.63 -5.46 8.46
CA ASP A 54 1.82 -4.57 7.64
C ASP A 54 0.60 -4.03 8.40
N ARG A 55 0.40 -4.43 9.67
CA ARG A 55 -0.75 -4.04 10.48
C ARG A 55 -0.75 -2.55 10.85
N ASP A 56 0.43 -1.95 10.93
CA ASP A 56 0.60 -0.51 11.18
C ASP A 56 0.47 0.35 9.92
N ARG A 57 0.19 -0.26 8.76
CA ARG A 57 0.01 0.46 7.49
C ARG A 57 -1.44 0.90 7.30
N PRO A 58 -1.70 1.99 6.58
CA PRO A 58 -3.06 2.40 6.25
C PRO A 58 -3.80 1.30 5.51
N LEU A 59 -5.04 1.04 5.93
CA LEU A 59 -5.91 0.02 5.34
C LEU A 59 -7.12 0.65 4.67
N LEU A 60 -7.32 0.28 3.41
CA LEU A 60 -8.49 0.63 2.62
C LEU A 60 -9.39 -0.61 2.50
N LEU A 61 -10.47 -0.63 3.29
CA LEU A 61 -11.42 -1.74 3.28
C LEU A 61 -12.34 -1.64 2.07
N LYS A 62 -12.37 -2.67 1.23
CA LYS A 62 -13.29 -2.78 0.09
C LYS A 62 -14.64 -3.34 0.56
N PRO A 63 -15.77 -2.79 0.08
CA PRO A 63 -15.89 -1.58 -0.74
C PRO A 63 -15.63 -0.32 0.11
N PHE A 64 -14.94 0.65 -0.48
CA PHE A 64 -14.63 1.95 0.14
C PHE A 64 -15.31 3.09 -0.62
N ARG A 65 -15.44 4.24 0.04
CA ARG A 65 -15.87 5.48 -0.61
C ARG A 65 -14.65 6.30 -1.06
N TYR A 66 -14.85 7.18 -2.03
CA TYR A 66 -13.78 8.04 -2.55
C TYR A 66 -13.14 8.92 -1.47
N GLU A 67 -13.94 9.42 -0.51
CA GLU A 67 -13.43 10.31 0.53
C GLU A 67 -12.37 9.62 1.41
N VAL A 68 -12.55 8.32 1.70
CA VAL A 68 -11.58 7.52 2.47
C VAL A 68 -10.27 7.33 1.69
N LEU A 69 -10.37 7.18 0.36
CA LEU A 69 -9.18 7.10 -0.50
C LEU A 69 -8.43 8.43 -0.53
N GLU A 70 -9.16 9.55 -0.65
CA GLU A 70 -8.59 10.90 -0.61
C GLU A 70 -7.86 11.18 0.70
N GLU A 71 -8.45 10.81 1.85
CA GLU A 71 -7.81 10.94 3.16
C GLU A 71 -6.49 10.15 3.25
N ILE A 72 -6.47 8.92 2.74
CA ILE A 72 -5.27 8.08 2.71
C ILE A 72 -4.19 8.68 1.81
N LEU A 73 -4.57 9.23 0.64
CA LEU A 73 -3.65 9.86 -0.30
C LEU A 73 -3.09 11.18 0.24
N ALA A 74 -3.93 12.02 0.85
CA ALA A 74 -3.55 13.33 1.38
C ALA A 74 -2.81 13.24 2.72
N GLY A 75 -3.02 12.18 3.50
CA GLY A 75 -2.38 11.98 4.79
C GLY A 75 -1.18 11.04 4.71
N PRO A 76 -1.35 9.76 5.08
CA PRO A 76 -0.26 8.83 5.31
C PRO A 76 0.55 8.44 4.08
N LEU A 77 0.03 8.66 2.87
CA LEU A 77 0.74 8.43 1.62
C LEU A 77 1.37 9.68 1.01
N SER A 78 1.22 10.84 1.64
CA SER A 78 1.85 12.06 1.17
C SER A 78 3.38 11.88 1.10
N PRO A 79 4.04 12.31 0.01
CA PRO A 79 5.48 12.14 -0.12
C PRO A 79 6.22 12.78 1.05
N VAL A 80 7.13 12.02 1.67
CA VAL A 80 8.09 12.54 2.66
C VAL A 80 9.07 13.46 1.93
N GLY A 81 8.66 14.69 1.63
CA GLY A 81 9.49 15.60 0.81
C GLY A 81 8.86 16.84 0.22
N THR A 82 7.60 17.19 0.53
CA THR A 82 7.04 18.49 0.12
C THR A 82 6.56 19.30 1.32
N LYS A 83 7.47 19.57 2.26
CA LYS A 83 7.38 20.84 2.99
C LYS A 83 8.01 21.89 2.09
N LYS A 84 7.18 22.77 1.54
CA LYS A 84 7.66 24.11 1.17
C LYS A 84 8.18 24.82 2.42
#